data_AF-A0A420AQW3-F1
#
_entry.id   AF-A0A420AQW3-F1
#
_cell.length_a   1.000
_cell.length_b   1.000
_cell.length_c   1.000
_cell.angle_alpha   90.00
_cell.angle_beta   90.00
_cell.angle_gamma   90.00
#
_symmetry.space_group_name_H-M   'P 1'
#
loop_
_entity.id
_entity.type
_entity.pdbx_description
1 polymer ?
#
loop_
_entity_poly.entity_id
_entity_poly.type
_entity_poly.pdbx_seq_one_letter_code
_entity_poly.pdbx_strand_id
1 'polypeptide(L)' 'MPLFQLSATGNPTVPADYSLNPSPSCASGTNQICSITANDDGTGKPVLTPALKDQMIVALHTRTSNPPTVSLRS' A
#
# COMPACT_ATOMS: atom_id res chain seq x y z
N MET A 1 -9.26 -8.61 5.40
CA MET A 1 -8.04 -7.90 5.83
C MET A 1 -8.25 -6.41 5.61
N PRO A 2 -7.81 -5.55 6.53
CA PRO A 2 -7.92 -4.11 6.38
C PRO A 2 -7.13 -3.56 5.20
N LEU A 3 -7.62 -2.45 4.65
CA LEU A 3 -7.01 -1.73 3.55
C LEU A 3 -6.38 -0.45 4.10
N PHE A 4 -5.12 -0.23 3.75
CA PHE A 4 -4.32 0.88 4.26
C PHE A 4 -3.90 1.77 3.10
N GLN A 5 -4.09 3.06 3.23
CA GLN A 5 -3.67 4.06 2.27
C GLN A 5 -2.33 4.67 2.69
N LEU A 6 -1.38 4.73 1.77
CA LEU A 6 -0.13 5.46 1.94
C LEU A 6 -0.38 6.96 1.80
N SER A 7 0.15 7.76 2.73
CA SER A 7 0.12 9.22 2.65
C SER A 7 0.77 9.75 1.36
N ALA A 8 0.39 10.96 0.92
CA ALA A 8 0.81 11.52 -0.37
C ALA A 8 2.34 11.50 -0.56
N THR A 9 3.09 11.81 0.49
CA THR A 9 4.55 11.88 0.54
C THR A 9 5.19 10.79 1.40
N GLY A 10 4.42 9.75 1.76
CA GLY A 10 4.86 8.69 2.67
C GLY A 10 5.85 7.72 2.04
N ASN A 11 6.66 7.09 2.88
CA ASN A 11 7.53 5.99 2.50
C ASN A 11 6.77 4.65 2.58
N PRO A 12 6.63 3.91 1.46
CA PRO A 12 5.89 2.65 1.44
C PRO A 12 6.50 1.54 2.32
N THR A 13 7.75 1.69 2.75
CA THR A 13 8.42 0.72 3.63
C THR A 13 8.23 1.02 5.12
N VAL A 14 7.59 2.15 5.46
CA VAL A 14 7.37 2.62 6.82
C VAL A 14 5.89 2.45 7.17
N PRO A 15 5.51 1.54 8.09
CA PRO A 15 4.11 1.33 8.47
C PRO A 15 3.41 2.60 8.96
N ALA A 16 4.14 3.48 9.66
CA ALA A 16 3.63 4.74 10.21
C ALA A 16 3.05 5.69 9.16
N ASP A 17 3.50 5.59 7.90
CA ASP A 17 3.06 6.45 6.80
C ASP A 17 1.72 6.01 6.19
N TYR A 18 1.16 4.91 6.69
CA TYR A 18 -0.13 4.38 6.29
C TYR A 18 -1.24 4.72 7.31
N SER A 19 -2.44 4.93 6.77
CA SER A 19 -3.67 5.05 7.55
C SER A 19 -4.69 4.03 7.08
N LEU A 20 -5.50 3.52 8.02
CA LEU A 20 -6.63 2.66 7.69
C LEU A 20 -7.61 3.45 6.83
N ASN A 21 -7.88 2.99 5.61
CA ASN A 21 -8.88 3.58 4.74
C ASN A 21 -9.58 2.47 3.93
N PRO A 22 -10.88 2.20 4.18
CA PRO A 22 -11.62 1.17 3.45
C PRO A 22 -11.93 1.55 2.00
N SER A 23 -11.79 2.82 1.62
CA SER A 23 -12.01 3.32 0.26
C SER A 23 -10.92 4.32 -0.13
N PRO A 24 -9.68 3.84 -0.37
CA PRO A 24 -8.57 4.70 -0.72
C PRO A 24 -8.79 5.31 -2.11
N SER A 25 -8.65 6.64 -2.18
CA SER A 25 -8.62 7.34 -3.45
C SER A 25 -7.19 7.31 -3.98
N CYS A 26 -6.95 6.41 -4.93
CA CYS A 26 -5.70 6.35 -5.69
C CYS A 26 -5.78 7.34 -6.85
N ALA A 27 -5.69 8.63 -6.53
CA ALA A 27 -5.61 9.68 -7.54
C ALA A 27 -4.46 9.41 -8.51
N SER A 28 -4.57 9.99 -9.70
CA SER A 28 -3.63 9.71 -10.77
C SER A 28 -2.22 10.18 -10.46
N GLY A 29 -1.20 9.40 -10.83
CA GLY A 29 0.15 9.60 -10.30
C GLY A 29 1.30 8.81 -10.92
N THR A 30 2.44 8.79 -10.23
CA THR A 30 3.75 8.38 -10.75
C THR A 30 4.07 6.89 -10.65
N ASN A 31 3.07 5.99 -10.67
CA ASN A 31 3.26 4.55 -10.38
C ASN A 31 3.85 4.28 -8.98
N GLN A 32 3.49 5.09 -8.00
CA GLN A 32 3.84 4.86 -6.59
C GLN A 32 2.77 4.01 -5.89
N ILE A 33 3.13 3.35 -4.80
CA ILE A 33 2.16 2.65 -3.94
C ILE A 33 1.08 3.64 -3.49
N CYS A 34 -0.19 3.27 -3.69
CA CYS A 34 -1.33 4.00 -3.18
C CYS A 34 -1.87 3.34 -1.92
N SER A 35 -2.21 2.05 -2.02
CA SER A 35 -2.81 1.30 -0.93
C SER A 35 -2.36 -0.14 -0.93
N ILE A 36 -2.44 -0.75 0.26
CA ILE A 36 -2.09 -2.15 0.48
C ILE A 36 -3.15 -2.82 1.36
N THR A 37 -3.39 -4.09 1.09
CA THR A 37 -4.19 -4.96 1.97
C THR A 37 -3.23 -5.71 2.88
N ALA A 38 -3.33 -5.48 4.18
CA ALA A 38 -2.42 -6.06 5.18
C ALA A 38 -3.18 -6.40 6.47
N ASN A 39 -2.53 -7.11 7.40
CA ASN A 39 -3.04 -7.23 8.76
C ASN A 39 -2.77 -5.92 9.51
N ASP A 40 -3.65 -5.57 10.44
CA ASP A 40 -3.39 -4.49 11.40
C ASP A 40 -2.43 -4.99 12.48
N ASP A 41 -1.46 -4.18 12.89
CA ASP A 41 -0.54 -4.46 13.99
C ASP A 41 -1.17 -4.25 15.38
N GLY A 42 -2.44 -3.82 15.42
CA GLY A 42 -3.18 -3.49 16.64
C GLY A 42 -3.18 -2.00 16.99
N THR A 43 -2.49 -1.18 16.20
CA THR A 43 -2.39 0.28 16.36
C THR A 43 -3.01 1.06 15.18
N GLY A 44 -3.69 0.37 14.26
CA GLY A 44 -4.22 0.98 13.05
C GLY A 44 -3.15 1.17 11.98
N LYS A 45 -2.15 0.27 11.94
CA LYS A 45 -1.02 0.31 11.02
C LYS A 45 -0.80 -1.06 10.37
N PRO A 46 -0.33 -1.11 9.11
CA PRO A 46 -0.15 -2.36 8.40
C PRO A 46 1.08 -3.13 8.89
N VAL A 47 0.93 -4.45 9.08
CA VAL A 47 2.06 -5.37 9.21
C VAL A 47 2.67 -5.62 7.83
N LEU A 48 3.82 -4.99 7.54
CA LEU A 48 4.55 -5.14 6.28
C LEU A 48 5.39 -6.43 6.26
N THR A 49 4.74 -7.56 5.97
CA THR A 49 5.42 -8.86 5.85
C THR A 49 6.38 -8.90 4.65
N PRO A 50 7.40 -9.77 4.65
CA PRO A 50 8.30 -9.94 3.50
C PRO A 50 7.53 -10.24 2.20
N ALA A 51 6.54 -11.14 2.24
CA ALA A 51 5.73 -11.48 1.07
C ALA A 51 4.94 -10.27 0.52
N LEU A 52 4.43 -9.40 1.39
CA LEU A 52 3.76 -8.17 0.96
C LEU A 52 4.76 -7.20 0.32
N LYS A 53 5.96 -7.06 0.89
CA LYS A 53 7.03 -6.24 0.30
C LYS A 53 7.45 -6.74 -1.08
N ASP A 54 7.52 -8.05 -1.29
CA ASP A 54 7.80 -8.63 -2.61
C ASP A 54 6.71 -8.26 -3.63
N GLN A 55 5.44 -8.33 -3.23
CA GLN A 55 4.33 -7.91 -4.09
C GLN A 55 4.36 -6.41 -4.41
N MET A 56 4.77 -5.57 -3.45
CA MET A 56 4.95 -4.13 -3.66
C MET A 56 6.09 -3.87 -4.65
N ILE A 57 7.21 -4.58 -4.55
CA ILE A 57 8.34 -4.49 -5.48
C ILE A 57 7.90 -4.87 -6.89
N VAL A 58 7.19 -6.00 -7.04
CA VAL A 58 6.68 -6.45 -8.35
C VAL A 58 5.77 -5.39 -8.95
N ALA A 59 4.81 -4.85 -8.19
CA ALA A 59 3.89 -3.83 -8.68
C ALA A 59 4.64 -2.56 -9.14
N LEU A 60 5.58 -2.07 -8.33
CA LEU A 60 6.41 -0.91 -8.67
C LEU A 60 7.28 -1.15 -9.91
N HIS A 61 7.83 -2.37 -10.06
CA HIS A 61 8.70 -2.72 -11.18
C HIS A 61 7.91 -2.86 -12.50
N THR A 62 6.74 -3.49 -12.45
CA THR A 62 5.87 -3.68 -13.63
C THR A 62 4.99 -2.46 -13.91
N ARG A 63 5.01 -1.45 -13.03
CA ARG A 63 4.09 -0.29 -13.07
C ARG A 63 2.63 -0.71 -13.18
N THR A 64 2.29 -1.84 -12.55
CA THR A 64 0.96 -2.43 -12.62
C THR A 64 0.51 -2.83 -11.23
N SER A 65 -0.70 -2.42 -10.84
CA SER A 65 -1.31 -2.85 -9.58
C SER A 65 -1.40 -4.37 -9.51
N ASN A 66 -1.28 -4.92 -8.29
CA ASN A 66 -1.43 -6.35 -8.00
C ASN A 66 -2.62 -6.56 -7.06
N PRO A 67 -3.87 -6.40 -7.55
CA PRO A 67 -5.05 -6.59 -6.71
C PRO A 67 -5.20 -8.06 -6.28
N PRO A 68 -5.71 -8.33 -5.06
CA PRO A 68 -6.28 -7.37 -4.12
C PRO A 68 -5.27 -6.79 -3.11
N THR A 69 -3.97 -7.05 -3.27
CA THR A 69 -2.98 -6.77 -2.20
C THR A 69 -2.28 -5.43 -2.34
N VAL A 70 -1.99 -4.97 -3.56
CA VAL A 70 -1.28 -3.71 -3.81
C VAL A 70 -1.95 -2.93 -4.93
N SER A 71 -2.26 -1.67 -4.68
CA SER A 71 -2.73 -0.73 -5.70
C SER A 71 -1.73 0.41 -5.88
N LEU A 72 -1.43 0.76 -7.12
CA LEU A 72 -0.61 1.92 -7.47
C LEU A 72 -1.47 3.15 -7.73
N ARG A 73 -0.87 4.33 -7.63
CA ARG A 73 -1.39 5.59 -8.18
C ARG A 73 -1.21 5.55 -9.71
N SER A 74 -2.31 5.61 -10.46
CA SER A 74 -2.37 5.39 -11.92
C SER A 74 -2.36 6.68 -12.72
#